data_AF-A0A919C0K0-F1
#
_entry.id   AF-A0A919C0K0-F1
#
_cell.length_a   1.000
_cell.length_b   1.000
_cell.length_c   1.000
_cell.angle_alpha   90.00
_cell.angle_beta   90.00
_cell.angle_gamma   90.00
#
_symmetry.space_group_name_H-M   'P 1'
#
loop_
_entity.id
_entity.type
_entity.pdbx_description
1 polymer ?
#
loop_
_entity_poly.entity_id
_entity_poly.type
_entity_poly.pdbx_seq_one_letter_code
_entity_poly.pdbx_strand_id
1 'polypeptide(L)'
;MVMKVGGGLLGKKIVKTYPPRGDTQLVRLAAVAPFTCTRCGQTKTAKLVAARGDALYCNGCYGRMEASAPEPVADAQSQVPEAEDLAGVVVGELDGGLPHSVVNTGLTVEWKFHVRAEHLLHGTCPVPAEMAGRAASQERFDLTFLRGRRRIRILDEQKGIRLDANGTEPVLTGLTWQSFVLPGTRVSVRWDTWRKLRLAYTPLDEPVVFGGTVVRYAYDPRIMTRELAAFDARVDRVEELVLIALRELGYLDEKGRALLPQEALVRNTVERAQPSERPAEKKIHGAIERLLSRRLLTWEQGSINRAAMLHYPARRGETPVPLLCYAPVLRVAEREDLRDDPSAGYGVSAHRVAGHLMRIGHLGKDASPEAAAAYREDHARAGLAGPHELPRGFTYVREHERGM
;
A
#
# COMPACT_ATOMS: atom_id res chain seq x y z
N MET A 1 -32.80 14.74 -18.41
CA MET A 1 -32.73 15.81 -17.39
C MET A 1 -31.44 15.61 -16.59
N VAL A 2 -30.50 16.55 -16.67
CA VAL A 2 -29.20 16.40 -15.97
C VAL A 2 -29.38 16.79 -14.51
N MET A 3 -29.19 15.84 -13.59
CA MET A 3 -29.23 16.10 -12.16
C MET A 3 -27.96 16.85 -11.75
N LYS A 4 -28.10 17.94 -10.98
CA LYS A 4 -26.96 18.77 -10.54
C LYS A 4 -26.57 18.48 -9.10
N VAL A 5 -25.27 18.54 -8.80
CA VAL A 5 -24.76 18.54 -7.43
C VAL A 5 -25.39 19.71 -6.66
N GLY A 6 -25.87 19.46 -5.45
CA GLY A 6 -26.64 20.41 -4.66
C GLY A 6 -28.16 20.36 -4.86
N GLY A 7 -28.65 19.72 -5.92
CA GLY A 7 -30.08 19.43 -6.11
C GLY A 7 -30.62 18.37 -5.14
N GLY A 8 -31.94 18.18 -5.14
CA GLY A 8 -32.63 17.19 -4.30
C GLY A 8 -33.11 15.97 -5.09
N LEU A 9 -32.92 14.77 -4.53
CA LEU A 9 -33.56 13.53 -4.99
C LEU A 9 -34.00 12.72 -3.77
N LEU A 10 -35.23 12.21 -3.78
CA LEU A 10 -35.82 11.48 -2.64
C LEU A 10 -35.77 12.27 -1.32
N GLY A 11 -35.95 13.59 -1.39
CA GLY A 11 -35.83 14.48 -0.23
C GLY A 11 -34.42 14.59 0.35
N LYS A 12 -33.37 14.10 -0.35
CA LYS A 12 -31.96 14.19 0.07
C LYS A 12 -31.15 15.02 -0.92
N LYS A 13 -30.14 15.73 -0.40
CA LYS A 13 -29.19 16.49 -1.21
C LYS A 13 -28.28 15.55 -2.01
N ILE A 14 -28.10 15.84 -3.30
CA ILE A 14 -27.13 15.17 -4.17
C ILE A 14 -25.74 15.73 -3.87
N VAL A 15 -24.81 14.87 -3.45
CA VAL A 15 -23.42 15.24 -3.14
C VAL A 15 -22.45 14.94 -4.29
N LYS A 16 -22.82 14.01 -5.18
CA LYS A 16 -22.01 13.67 -6.36
C LYS A 16 -22.90 13.21 -7.51
N THR A 17 -22.58 13.64 -8.71
CA THR A 17 -23.18 13.20 -9.97
C THR A 17 -22.09 12.52 -10.79
N TYR A 18 -22.36 11.33 -11.33
CA TYR A 18 -21.43 10.62 -12.20
C TYR A 18 -21.67 11.05 -13.67
N PRO A 19 -20.83 10.71 -14.64
CA PRO A 19 -21.16 10.97 -16.04
C PRO A 19 -22.48 10.28 -16.45
N PRO A 20 -23.41 10.96 -17.15
CA PRO A 20 -24.62 10.31 -17.66
C PRO A 20 -24.27 9.24 -18.68
N ARG A 21 -25.06 8.17 -18.72
CA ARG A 21 -24.95 7.11 -19.72
C ARG A 21 -26.31 6.90 -20.37
N GLY A 22 -26.41 7.31 -21.65
CA GLY A 22 -27.69 7.44 -22.33
C GLY A 22 -28.61 8.44 -21.63
N ASP A 23 -29.83 8.01 -21.33
CA ASP A 23 -30.86 8.77 -20.63
C ASP A 23 -30.80 8.60 -19.09
N THR A 24 -29.83 7.82 -18.58
CA THR A 24 -29.72 7.46 -17.17
C THR A 24 -28.56 8.18 -16.48
N GLN A 25 -28.82 8.73 -15.30
CA GLN A 25 -27.89 9.51 -14.51
C GLN A 25 -27.70 8.86 -13.13
N LEU A 26 -26.48 8.40 -12.81
CA LEU A 26 -26.14 7.91 -11.47
C LEU A 26 -25.78 9.09 -10.55
N VAL A 27 -26.33 9.10 -9.33
CA VAL A 27 -26.05 10.11 -8.31
C VAL A 27 -25.80 9.50 -6.93
N ARG A 28 -25.06 10.23 -6.09
CA ARG A 28 -24.86 9.92 -4.67
C ARG A 28 -25.55 10.96 -3.81
N LEU A 29 -26.33 10.50 -2.84
CA LEU A 29 -27.05 11.30 -1.85
C LEU A 29 -26.22 11.50 -0.58
N ALA A 30 -26.46 12.61 0.13
CA ALA A 30 -25.81 12.93 1.41
C ALA A 30 -26.12 11.89 2.50
N ALA A 31 -27.34 11.35 2.50
CA ALA A 31 -27.82 10.35 3.44
C ALA A 31 -28.52 9.21 2.71
N VAL A 32 -28.69 8.07 3.39
CA VAL A 32 -29.47 6.94 2.84
C VAL A 32 -30.93 7.36 2.64
N ALA A 33 -31.53 6.92 1.54
CA ALA A 33 -32.94 7.11 1.25
C ALA A 33 -33.57 5.78 0.82
N PRO A 34 -34.80 5.48 1.29
CA PRO A 34 -35.59 4.39 0.74
C PRO A 34 -36.18 4.78 -0.62
N PHE A 35 -36.15 3.86 -1.59
CA PHE A 35 -36.84 3.99 -2.87
C PHE A 35 -37.15 2.62 -3.46
N THR A 36 -38.16 2.54 -4.31
CA THR A 36 -38.49 1.31 -5.03
C THR A 36 -37.77 1.31 -6.38
N CYS A 37 -36.99 0.28 -6.65
CA CYS A 37 -36.31 0.15 -7.93
C CYS A 37 -37.31 -0.26 -9.01
N THR A 38 -37.45 0.55 -10.07
CA THR A 38 -38.36 0.31 -11.19
C THR A 38 -38.06 -1.01 -11.92
N ARG A 39 -36.79 -1.46 -11.96
CA ARG A 39 -36.41 -2.71 -12.65
C ARG A 39 -36.67 -3.98 -11.84
N CYS A 40 -36.28 -4.02 -10.56
CA CYS A 40 -36.44 -5.24 -9.76
C CYS A 40 -37.66 -5.22 -8.81
N GLY A 41 -38.41 -4.12 -8.74
CA GLY A 41 -39.58 -3.96 -7.88
C GLY A 41 -39.27 -3.90 -6.37
N GLN A 42 -38.03 -4.17 -5.95
CA GLN A 42 -37.67 -4.20 -4.54
C GLN A 42 -37.42 -2.79 -3.98
N THR A 43 -37.91 -2.53 -2.77
CA THR A 43 -37.52 -1.37 -1.97
C THR A 43 -36.05 -1.50 -1.55
N LYS A 44 -35.28 -0.43 -1.77
CA LYS A 44 -33.86 -0.34 -1.47
C LYS A 44 -33.61 0.86 -0.60
N THR A 45 -32.71 0.69 0.37
CA THR A 45 -32.20 1.79 1.21
C THR A 45 -30.74 1.99 0.86
N ALA A 46 -30.41 3.06 0.14
CA ALA A 46 -29.05 3.30 -0.35
C ALA A 46 -28.73 4.79 -0.47
N LYS A 47 -27.43 5.12 -0.56
CA LYS A 47 -26.94 6.45 -0.94
C LYS A 47 -26.75 6.61 -2.45
N LEU A 48 -26.70 5.51 -3.20
CA LEU A 48 -26.50 5.50 -4.65
C LEU A 48 -27.80 5.15 -5.36
N VAL A 49 -28.23 6.03 -6.26
CA VAL A 49 -29.48 5.91 -7.02
C VAL A 49 -29.21 6.33 -8.45
N ALA A 50 -29.63 5.51 -9.42
CA ALA A 50 -29.65 5.92 -10.82
C ALA A 50 -31.06 6.37 -11.20
N ALA A 51 -31.17 7.48 -11.91
CA ALA A 51 -32.45 8.06 -12.33
C ALA A 51 -32.53 8.15 -13.85
N ARG A 52 -33.70 7.82 -14.42
CA ARG A 52 -34.02 7.93 -15.85
C ARG A 52 -35.42 8.51 -15.98
N GLY A 53 -35.52 9.83 -16.15
CA GLY A 53 -36.78 10.54 -15.90
C GLY A 53 -37.22 10.33 -14.45
N ASP A 54 -38.47 9.89 -14.26
CA ASP A 54 -39.03 9.59 -12.93
C ASP A 54 -38.73 8.16 -12.42
N ALA A 55 -38.14 7.31 -13.27
CA ALA A 55 -37.79 5.94 -12.90
C ALA A 55 -36.48 5.90 -12.10
N LEU A 56 -36.47 5.12 -11.01
CA LEU A 56 -35.33 4.98 -10.12
C LEU A 56 -34.77 3.55 -10.15
N TYR A 57 -33.45 3.42 -10.17
CA TYR A 57 -32.77 2.14 -10.29
C TYR A 57 -31.73 1.99 -9.18
N CYS A 58 -31.70 0.80 -8.59
CA CYS A 58 -30.67 0.45 -7.63
C CYS A 58 -29.34 0.21 -8.34
N ASN A 59 -28.22 0.42 -7.64
CA ASN A 59 -26.88 0.29 -8.21
C ASN A 59 -26.67 -1.08 -8.91
N GLY A 60 -27.20 -2.16 -8.34
CA GLY A 60 -27.11 -3.50 -8.96
C GLY A 60 -27.93 -3.65 -10.25
N CYS A 61 -29.11 -3.04 -10.34
CA CYS A 61 -29.91 -3.07 -11.58
C CYS A 61 -29.35 -2.12 -12.64
N TYR A 62 -28.81 -0.98 -12.21
CA TYR A 62 -28.09 -0.03 -13.05
C TYR A 62 -26.89 -0.71 -13.72
N GLY A 63 -26.00 -1.37 -12.94
CA GLY A 63 -24.86 -2.11 -13.50
C GLY A 63 -25.25 -3.22 -14.49
N ARG A 64 -26.40 -3.87 -14.30
CA ARG A 64 -26.92 -4.84 -15.27
C ARG A 64 -27.51 -4.21 -16.54
N MET A 65 -28.05 -2.99 -16.47
CA MET A 65 -28.55 -2.29 -17.66
C MET A 65 -27.37 -1.85 -18.52
N GLU A 66 -26.30 -1.39 -17.88
CA GLU A 66 -25.02 -1.08 -18.52
C GLU A 66 -24.42 -2.30 -19.23
N ALA A 67 -24.50 -3.48 -18.62
CA ALA A 67 -24.02 -4.71 -19.25
C ALA A 67 -24.89 -5.23 -20.41
N SER A 68 -26.12 -4.74 -20.58
CA SER A 68 -27.09 -5.24 -21.58
C SER A 68 -27.35 -4.27 -22.72
N ALA A 69 -26.73 -3.09 -22.75
CA ALA A 69 -26.90 -2.12 -23.82
C ALA A 69 -26.28 -2.68 -25.13
N PRO A 70 -27.04 -2.79 -26.23
CA PRO A 70 -26.50 -3.26 -27.50
C PRO A 70 -25.45 -2.28 -28.03
N GLU A 71 -24.32 -2.82 -28.46
CA GLU A 71 -23.21 -2.03 -29.00
C GLU A 71 -23.59 -1.46 -30.38
N PRO A 72 -23.22 -0.20 -30.69
CA PRO A 72 -23.12 0.18 -32.09
C PRO A 72 -22.00 -0.66 -32.71
N VAL A 73 -22.36 -1.44 -33.74
CA VAL A 73 -21.44 -2.24 -34.54
C VAL A 73 -20.52 -1.27 -35.27
N ALA A 74 -19.32 -1.07 -34.73
CA ALA A 74 -18.24 -0.37 -35.40
C ALA A 74 -17.17 -1.41 -35.73
N ASP A 75 -16.82 -1.46 -37.01
CA ASP A 75 -15.89 -2.39 -37.62
C ASP A 75 -14.62 -2.59 -36.79
N ALA A 76 -14.30 -3.87 -36.58
CA ALA A 76 -13.04 -4.32 -36.03
C ALA A 76 -11.89 -3.98 -37.00
N GLN A 77 -11.34 -2.78 -36.88
CA GLN A 77 -9.95 -2.55 -37.20
C GLN A 77 -9.19 -2.43 -35.89
N SER A 78 -8.24 -3.34 -35.70
CA SER A 78 -7.29 -3.38 -34.60
C SER A 78 -6.52 -2.06 -34.49
N GLN A 79 -7.09 -1.09 -33.78
CA GLN A 79 -6.33 0.06 -33.29
C GLN A 79 -5.60 -0.40 -32.04
N VAL A 80 -4.28 -0.57 -32.18
CA VAL A 80 -3.37 -0.53 -31.04
C VAL A 80 -3.64 0.80 -30.33
N PRO A 81 -3.92 0.80 -29.01
CA PRO A 81 -4.18 2.04 -28.30
C PRO A 81 -2.99 2.99 -28.48
N GLU A 82 -3.26 4.25 -28.83
CA GLU A 82 -2.22 5.27 -28.95
C GLU A 82 -1.49 5.44 -27.61
N ALA A 83 -0.18 5.73 -27.67
CA ALA A 83 0.71 5.77 -26.50
C ALA A 83 0.25 6.74 -25.39
N GLU A 84 -0.52 7.78 -25.73
CA GLU A 84 -1.10 8.72 -24.76
C GLU A 84 -2.27 8.13 -23.95
N ASP A 85 -2.99 7.14 -24.46
CA ASP A 85 -4.12 6.50 -23.75
C ASP A 85 -3.62 5.44 -22.74
N LEU A 86 -2.53 4.75 -23.09
CA LEU A 86 -1.82 3.82 -22.20
C LEU A 86 -1.11 4.52 -21.05
N ALA A 87 -0.83 5.81 -21.21
CA ALA A 87 -0.28 6.61 -20.15
C ALA A 87 -1.29 6.79 -19.00
N GLY A 88 -2.57 7.04 -19.26
CA GLY A 88 -3.59 7.35 -18.25
C GLY A 88 -4.14 6.17 -17.44
N VAL A 89 -3.49 5.01 -17.47
CA VAL A 89 -4.03 3.76 -16.91
C VAL A 89 -4.23 3.83 -15.40
N VAL A 90 -5.44 3.48 -14.96
CA VAL A 90 -5.82 3.37 -13.56
C VAL A 90 -5.65 1.92 -13.12
N VAL A 91 -4.89 1.72 -12.04
CA VAL A 91 -4.80 0.44 -11.35
C VAL A 91 -5.65 0.52 -10.09
N GLY A 92 -6.53 -0.45 -9.87
CA GLY A 92 -7.36 -0.50 -8.67
C GLY A 92 -6.50 -0.54 -7.40
N GLU A 93 -6.84 0.29 -6.40
CA GLU A 93 -6.20 0.26 -5.09
C GLU A 93 -6.45 -1.09 -4.40
N LEU A 94 -5.38 -1.67 -3.87
CA LEU A 94 -5.46 -2.81 -2.98
C LEU A 94 -5.82 -2.36 -1.58
N ASP A 95 -6.62 -3.18 -0.91
CA ASP A 95 -7.16 -3.01 0.44
C ASP A 95 -6.15 -2.32 1.39
N GLY A 96 -6.60 -1.25 2.05
CA GLY A 96 -5.79 -0.29 2.81
C GLY A 96 -5.13 -0.83 4.07
N GLY A 97 -4.89 -2.14 4.17
CA GLY A 97 -4.52 -2.79 5.42
C GLY A 97 -5.67 -2.80 6.42
N LEU A 98 -6.91 -2.57 5.95
CA LEU A 98 -8.07 -2.39 6.80
C LEU A 98 -8.48 -3.72 7.47
N PRO A 99 -9.16 -3.63 8.63
CA PRO A 99 -9.76 -4.78 9.27
C PRO A 99 -10.79 -5.45 8.36
N HIS A 100 -10.68 -6.75 8.20
CA HIS A 100 -11.62 -7.60 7.47
C HIS A 100 -11.95 -8.85 8.28
N SER A 101 -12.95 -9.63 7.84
CA SER A 101 -13.45 -10.81 8.58
C SER A 101 -13.80 -10.50 10.03
N VAL A 102 -14.45 -9.36 10.27
CA VAL A 102 -14.85 -8.92 11.62
C VAL A 102 -15.98 -9.80 12.13
N VAL A 103 -15.79 -10.40 13.31
CA VAL A 103 -16.77 -11.24 14.00
C VAL A 103 -16.97 -10.69 15.40
N ASN A 104 -18.20 -10.30 15.71
CA ASN A 104 -18.57 -9.76 17.02
C ASN A 104 -19.56 -10.70 17.70
N THR A 105 -19.13 -11.27 18.83
CA THR A 105 -19.93 -12.21 19.64
C THR A 105 -20.59 -11.54 20.84
N GLY A 106 -20.52 -10.21 20.95
CA GLY A 106 -20.85 -9.44 22.16
C GLY A 106 -19.74 -9.49 23.21
N LEU A 107 -19.23 -10.69 23.51
CA LEU A 107 -18.17 -10.89 24.51
C LEU A 107 -16.77 -10.66 23.95
N THR A 108 -16.53 -11.04 22.70
CA THR A 108 -15.27 -10.79 22.01
C THR A 108 -15.48 -10.32 20.60
N VAL A 109 -14.55 -9.49 20.13
CA VAL A 109 -14.47 -9.08 18.73
C VAL A 109 -13.18 -9.61 18.15
N GLU A 110 -13.31 -10.26 17.02
CA GLU A 110 -12.19 -10.80 16.26
C GLU A 110 -12.16 -10.17 14.89
N TRP A 111 -10.96 -9.87 14.39
CA TRP A 111 -10.78 -9.40 13.03
C TRP A 111 -9.43 -9.87 12.50
N LYS A 112 -9.27 -9.76 11.18
CA LYS A 112 -8.00 -9.99 10.50
C LYS A 112 -7.59 -8.73 9.77
N PHE A 113 -6.29 -8.56 9.60
CA PHE A 113 -5.75 -7.53 8.73
C PHE A 113 -4.36 -7.95 8.22
N HIS A 114 -3.86 -7.21 7.24
CA HIS A 114 -2.49 -7.37 6.76
C HIS A 114 -1.65 -6.20 7.26
N VAL A 115 -0.49 -6.51 7.85
CA VAL A 115 0.45 -5.51 8.34
C VAL A 115 0.96 -4.69 7.15
N ARG A 116 1.05 -3.37 7.31
CA ARG A 116 1.58 -2.44 6.32
C ARG A 116 2.89 -1.86 6.86
N ALA A 117 3.74 -1.32 5.99
CA ALA A 117 4.99 -0.66 6.40
C ALA A 117 4.72 0.47 7.42
N GLU A 118 3.66 1.24 7.23
CA GLU A 118 3.23 2.28 8.18
C GLU A 118 2.85 1.73 9.56
N HIS A 119 2.23 0.53 9.62
CA HIS A 119 1.90 -0.12 10.88
C HIS A 119 3.16 -0.47 11.67
N LEU A 120 4.18 -0.98 10.97
CA LEU A 120 5.48 -1.30 11.54
C LEU A 120 6.20 -0.04 12.02
N LEU A 121 6.26 0.98 11.17
CA LEU A 121 6.95 2.24 11.44
C LEU A 121 6.36 3.00 12.63
N HIS A 122 5.04 3.03 12.74
CA HIS A 122 4.34 3.80 13.77
C HIS A 122 3.91 2.96 14.99
N GLY A 123 4.16 1.65 14.98
CA GLY A 123 3.73 0.77 16.06
C GLY A 123 2.22 0.78 16.25
N THR A 124 1.48 0.75 15.13
CA THR A 124 0.02 0.86 15.10
C THR A 124 -0.64 -0.45 14.67
N CYS A 125 -1.85 -0.71 15.15
CA CYS A 125 -2.69 -1.82 14.69
C CYS A 125 -4.08 -1.29 14.35
N PRO A 126 -4.58 -1.50 13.11
CA PRO A 126 -5.89 -1.01 12.70
C PRO A 126 -7.00 -1.74 13.44
N VAL A 127 -8.07 -1.00 13.74
CA VAL A 127 -9.22 -1.49 14.53
C VAL A 127 -10.51 -1.31 13.73
N PRO A 128 -11.46 -2.26 13.78
CA PRO A 128 -12.77 -2.06 13.18
C PRO A 128 -13.47 -0.82 13.73
N ALA A 129 -14.15 -0.06 12.87
CA ALA A 129 -14.86 1.16 13.26
C ALA A 129 -15.86 0.95 14.41
N GLU A 130 -16.48 -0.23 14.49
CA GLU A 130 -17.40 -0.60 15.57
C GLU A 130 -16.77 -0.64 16.97
N MET A 131 -15.44 -0.66 17.05
CA MET A 131 -14.71 -0.68 18.32
C MET A 131 -14.31 0.72 18.80
N ALA A 132 -14.49 1.76 17.98
CA ALA A 132 -14.09 3.13 18.32
C ALA A 132 -14.70 3.62 19.65
N GLY A 133 -15.93 3.17 19.96
CA GLY A 133 -16.64 3.52 21.20
C GLY A 133 -16.57 2.47 22.31
N ARG A 134 -15.82 1.37 22.12
CA ARG A 134 -15.78 0.26 23.10
C ARG A 134 -14.90 0.56 24.32
N ALA A 135 -14.02 1.55 24.20
CA ALA A 135 -13.05 1.89 25.22
C ALA A 135 -12.98 3.39 25.46
N ALA A 136 -12.66 3.77 26.71
CA ALA A 136 -12.38 5.17 27.02
C ALA A 136 -11.03 5.59 26.42
N SER A 137 -10.88 6.87 26.03
CA SER A 137 -9.67 7.38 25.36
C SER A 137 -8.37 7.28 26.18
N GLN A 138 -8.46 7.00 27.48
CA GLN A 138 -7.31 6.81 28.38
C GLN A 138 -7.12 5.36 28.84
N GLU A 139 -7.96 4.45 28.37
CA GLU A 139 -7.89 3.04 28.74
C GLU A 139 -6.62 2.40 28.18
N ARG A 140 -5.98 1.57 29.02
CA ARG A 140 -4.75 0.84 28.66
C ARG A 140 -5.07 -0.63 28.55
N PHE A 141 -4.53 -1.24 27.49
CA PHE A 141 -4.72 -2.64 27.18
C PHE A 141 -3.43 -3.43 27.39
N ASP A 142 -3.62 -4.68 27.78
CA ASP A 142 -2.57 -5.69 27.80
C ASP A 142 -2.65 -6.47 26.48
N LEU A 143 -1.53 -6.52 25.76
CA LEU A 143 -1.41 -7.16 24.47
C LEU A 143 -0.53 -8.40 24.58
N THR A 144 -1.06 -9.56 24.16
CA THR A 144 -0.29 -10.80 24.03
C THR A 144 -0.09 -11.15 22.56
N PHE A 145 1.15 -11.39 22.17
CA PHE A 145 1.50 -11.95 20.87
C PHE A 145 1.50 -13.47 20.93
N LEU A 146 0.81 -14.09 19.97
CA LEU A 146 0.57 -15.52 19.92
C LEU A 146 1.05 -16.11 18.60
N ARG A 147 1.59 -17.32 18.67
CA ARG A 147 1.90 -18.16 17.52
C ARG A 147 1.15 -19.47 17.60
N GLY A 148 0.45 -19.85 16.53
CA GLY A 148 0.01 -21.24 16.39
C GLY A 148 -1.19 -21.48 15.49
N ARG A 149 -1.23 -22.68 14.88
CA ARG A 149 -2.42 -23.27 14.25
C ARG A 149 -3.16 -24.24 15.18
N ARG A 150 -2.42 -24.99 16.00
CA ARG A 150 -2.94 -26.07 16.88
C ARG A 150 -2.42 -26.00 18.33
N ARG A 151 -1.16 -25.57 18.52
CA ARG A 151 -0.60 -25.22 19.83
C ARG A 151 -0.30 -23.74 19.86
N ILE A 152 -0.96 -23.03 20.77
CA ILE A 152 -0.76 -21.60 20.98
C ILE A 152 0.48 -21.43 21.86
N ARG A 153 1.48 -20.71 21.37
CA ARG A 153 2.66 -20.28 22.13
C ARG A 153 2.60 -18.77 22.30
N ILE A 154 2.80 -18.29 23.52
CA ILE A 154 3.02 -16.86 23.81
C ILE A 154 4.42 -16.50 23.32
N LEU A 155 4.49 -15.46 22.49
CA LEU A 155 5.73 -14.92 21.98
C LEU A 155 6.22 -13.76 22.83
N ASP A 156 5.30 -12.87 23.21
CA ASP A 156 5.59 -11.63 23.93
C ASP A 156 4.32 -11.08 24.57
N GLU A 157 4.49 -10.24 25.60
CA GLU A 157 3.42 -9.53 26.30
C GLU A 157 3.80 -8.07 26.52
N GLN A 158 2.91 -7.17 26.11
CA GLN A 158 3.10 -5.73 26.17
C GLN A 158 1.96 -5.07 26.92
N LYS A 159 2.26 -3.97 27.61
CA LYS A 159 1.30 -3.20 28.40
C LYS A 159 1.25 -1.76 27.94
N GLY A 160 0.13 -1.10 28.19
CA GLY A 160 0.00 0.33 27.92
C GLY A 160 -0.37 0.66 26.49
N ILE A 161 -0.86 -0.33 25.73
CA ILE A 161 -1.44 -0.12 24.41
C ILE A 161 -2.70 0.75 24.57
N ARG A 162 -2.90 1.70 23.66
CA ARG A 162 -4.03 2.65 23.72
C ARG A 162 -4.84 2.60 22.44
N LEU A 163 -6.14 2.85 22.56
CA LEU A 163 -6.99 3.10 21.41
C LEU A 163 -6.98 4.59 21.09
N ASP A 164 -6.55 4.95 19.89
CA ASP A 164 -6.78 6.26 19.31
C ASP A 164 -7.99 6.18 18.36
N ALA A 165 -9.07 6.86 18.75
CA ALA A 165 -10.31 6.95 17.98
C ALA A 165 -10.56 8.35 17.41
N ASN A 166 -9.59 9.27 17.52
CA ASN A 166 -9.75 10.66 17.07
C ASN A 166 -9.48 10.85 15.57
N GLY A 167 -8.86 9.87 14.92
CA GLY A 167 -8.60 9.86 13.49
C GLY A 167 -9.81 9.44 12.64
N THR A 168 -9.64 9.45 11.32
CA THR A 168 -10.63 8.94 10.36
C THR A 168 -10.93 7.46 10.55
N GLU A 169 -9.94 6.70 11.02
CA GLU A 169 -10.04 5.28 11.34
C GLU A 169 -9.41 5.01 12.71
N PRO A 170 -10.04 4.19 13.57
CA PRO A 170 -9.51 3.92 14.89
C PRO A 170 -8.31 2.96 14.81
N VAL A 171 -7.28 3.25 15.59
CA VAL A 171 -6.04 2.47 15.64
C VAL A 171 -5.60 2.23 17.08
N LEU A 172 -5.03 1.06 17.35
CA LEU A 172 -4.25 0.84 18.56
C LEU A 172 -2.85 1.40 18.36
N THR A 173 -2.30 2.05 19.38
CA THR A 173 -0.98 2.71 19.35
C THR A 173 -0.11 2.25 20.51
N GLY A 174 1.21 2.40 20.34
CA GLY A 174 2.22 2.02 21.33
C GLY A 174 2.64 0.55 21.27
N LEU A 175 2.35 -0.14 20.16
CA LEU A 175 2.77 -1.53 19.96
C LEU A 175 4.23 -1.56 19.51
N THR A 176 5.01 -2.49 20.06
CA THR A 176 6.31 -2.86 19.48
C THR A 176 6.12 -4.15 18.68
N TRP A 177 6.24 -4.06 17.35
CA TRP A 177 6.07 -5.23 16.50
C TRP A 177 7.19 -6.26 16.72
N GLN A 178 6.82 -7.54 16.64
CA GLN A 178 7.81 -8.62 16.71
C GLN A 178 8.77 -8.54 15.53
N SER A 179 10.03 -8.87 15.77
CA SER A 179 11.12 -8.71 14.78
C SER A 179 10.91 -9.43 13.46
N PHE A 180 10.21 -10.55 13.49
CA PHE A 180 9.95 -11.34 12.29
C PHE A 180 8.74 -10.84 11.48
N VAL A 181 8.04 -9.79 11.92
CA VAL A 181 6.82 -9.31 11.25
C VAL A 181 7.22 -8.42 10.08
N LEU A 182 6.79 -8.83 8.90
CA LEU A 182 7.04 -8.15 7.64
C LEU A 182 5.77 -7.47 7.14
N PRO A 183 5.86 -6.43 6.29
CA PRO A 183 4.72 -5.96 5.50
C PRO A 183 4.03 -7.14 4.81
N GLY A 184 2.70 -7.11 4.72
CA GLY A 184 1.87 -8.18 4.19
C GLY A 184 1.58 -9.33 5.18
N THR A 185 2.26 -9.41 6.34
CA THR A 185 1.96 -10.44 7.34
C THR A 185 0.50 -10.37 7.76
N ARG A 186 -0.22 -11.50 7.69
CA ARG A 186 -1.61 -11.61 8.12
C ARG A 186 -1.68 -11.82 9.62
N VAL A 187 -2.36 -10.91 10.30
CA VAL A 187 -2.56 -10.95 11.76
C VAL A 187 -4.03 -11.15 12.06
N SER A 188 -4.32 -12.04 13.00
CA SER A 188 -5.66 -12.17 13.58
C SER A 188 -5.66 -11.52 14.96
N VAL A 189 -6.59 -10.61 15.20
CA VAL A 189 -6.72 -9.93 16.48
C VAL A 189 -7.97 -10.43 17.17
N ARG A 190 -7.87 -10.67 18.48
CA ARG A 190 -9.01 -10.91 19.36
C ARG A 190 -8.96 -9.91 20.50
N TRP A 191 -10.05 -9.18 20.68
CA TRP A 191 -10.24 -8.27 21.80
C TRP A 191 -11.39 -8.79 22.66
N ASP A 192 -11.10 -9.11 23.93
CA ASP A 192 -12.11 -9.47 24.92
C ASP A 192 -12.67 -8.28 25.72
N THR A 193 -13.77 -8.50 26.45
CA THR A 193 -14.38 -7.49 27.32
C THR A 193 -13.51 -7.03 28.50
N TRP A 194 -12.37 -7.67 28.75
CA TRP A 194 -11.57 -7.51 29.98
C TRP A 194 -10.18 -6.91 29.70
N ARG A 195 -10.09 -6.04 28.70
CA ARG A 195 -8.86 -5.30 28.32
C ARG A 195 -7.72 -6.15 27.77
N LYS A 196 -7.95 -7.43 27.40
CA LYS A 196 -6.91 -8.25 26.80
C LYS A 196 -7.05 -8.26 25.29
N LEU A 197 -5.97 -7.85 24.65
CA LEU A 197 -5.77 -7.94 23.21
C LEU A 197 -4.87 -9.14 22.94
N ARG A 198 -5.22 -9.93 21.92
CA ARG A 198 -4.40 -11.03 21.44
C ARG A 198 -4.15 -10.86 19.97
N LEU A 199 -2.89 -10.75 19.59
CA LEU A 199 -2.45 -10.73 18.19
C LEU A 199 -1.86 -12.09 17.86
N ALA A 200 -2.48 -12.81 16.93
CA ALA A 200 -2.10 -14.16 16.56
C ALA A 200 -1.53 -14.21 15.14
N TYR A 201 -0.36 -14.84 15.02
CA TYR A 201 0.28 -15.16 13.75
C TYR A 201 0.01 -16.62 13.39
N THR A 202 -0.42 -16.86 12.15
CA THR A 202 -0.62 -18.21 11.62
C THR A 202 0.64 -18.63 10.87
N PRO A 203 1.43 -19.61 11.36
CA PRO A 203 2.59 -20.10 10.62
C PRO A 203 2.22 -20.64 9.24
N LEU A 204 3.13 -20.56 8.28
CA LEU A 204 3.05 -21.35 7.05
C LEU A 204 3.33 -22.83 7.37
N ASP A 205 2.83 -23.74 6.53
CA ASP A 205 3.19 -25.16 6.65
C ASP A 205 4.66 -25.35 6.27
N GLU A 206 5.11 -24.64 5.23
CA GLU A 206 6.49 -24.53 4.81
C GLU A 206 6.86 -23.04 4.74
N PRO A 207 7.88 -22.57 5.48
CA PRO A 207 8.42 -21.24 5.30
C PRO A 207 8.94 -21.05 3.88
N VAL A 208 8.86 -19.83 3.36
CA VAL A 208 9.28 -19.49 2.00
C VAL A 208 10.28 -18.35 2.02
N VAL A 209 11.10 -18.26 0.99
CA VAL A 209 11.95 -17.09 0.72
C VAL A 209 11.26 -16.26 -0.35
N PHE A 210 10.91 -15.03 0.00
CA PHE A 210 10.27 -14.04 -0.87
C PHE A 210 11.27 -12.91 -1.15
N GLY A 211 11.80 -12.84 -2.36
CA GLY A 211 12.75 -11.78 -2.75
C GLY A 211 13.99 -11.72 -1.85
N GLY A 212 14.47 -12.88 -1.36
CA GLY A 212 15.61 -12.99 -0.44
C GLY A 212 15.25 -12.95 1.05
N THR A 213 14.01 -12.61 1.40
CA THR A 213 13.56 -12.53 2.80
C THR A 213 12.78 -13.76 3.20
N VAL A 214 13.10 -14.35 4.36
CA VAL A 214 12.38 -15.52 4.88
C VAL A 214 11.04 -15.12 5.48
N VAL A 215 9.98 -15.74 4.99
CA VAL A 215 8.59 -15.56 5.43
C VAL A 215 8.09 -16.82 6.12
N ARG A 216 7.71 -16.69 7.39
CA ARG A 216 7.31 -17.83 8.26
C ARG A 216 5.82 -17.90 8.54
N TYR A 217 5.09 -16.82 8.29
CA TYR A 217 3.69 -16.66 8.65
C TYR A 217 2.86 -16.34 7.43
N ALA A 218 1.57 -16.66 7.49
CA ALA A 218 0.61 -16.34 6.44
C ALA A 218 0.71 -14.85 6.08
N TYR A 219 0.70 -14.55 4.78
CA TYR A 219 0.96 -13.21 4.26
C TYR A 219 0.16 -12.96 2.98
N ASP A 220 0.04 -11.69 2.58
CA ASP A 220 -0.46 -11.28 1.28
C ASP A 220 0.72 -10.93 0.34
N PRO A 221 0.96 -11.71 -0.74
CA PRO A 221 2.08 -11.49 -1.64
C PRO A 221 2.00 -10.14 -2.36
N ARG A 222 0.82 -9.54 -2.48
CA ARG A 222 0.62 -8.24 -3.15
C ARG A 222 1.24 -7.12 -2.31
N ILE A 223 0.91 -7.09 -1.03
CA ILE A 223 1.48 -6.10 -0.09
C ILE A 223 3.00 -6.31 0.02
N MET A 224 3.45 -7.57 0.04
CA MET A 224 4.87 -7.90 0.09
C MET A 224 5.65 -7.36 -1.11
N THR A 225 5.17 -7.59 -2.33
CA THR A 225 5.79 -7.04 -3.55
C THR A 225 5.86 -5.52 -3.51
N ARG A 226 4.81 -4.87 -2.98
CA ARG A 226 4.70 -3.41 -2.95
C ARG A 226 5.59 -2.75 -1.90
N GLU A 227 5.69 -3.34 -0.71
CA GLU A 227 6.22 -2.62 0.47
C GLU A 227 7.47 -3.24 1.10
N LEU A 228 7.72 -4.54 0.92
CA LEU A 228 8.95 -5.13 1.47
C LEU A 228 10.15 -4.87 0.56
N ALA A 229 9.90 -4.81 -0.74
CA ALA A 229 10.81 -5.45 -1.66
C ALA A 229 12.18 -4.75 -1.74
N ALA A 230 13.19 -5.45 -1.20
CA ALA A 230 14.61 -5.16 -1.35
C ALA A 230 15.05 -5.46 -2.80
N PHE A 231 16.06 -4.73 -3.27
CA PHE A 231 16.65 -4.96 -4.57
C PHE A 231 17.86 -5.88 -4.47
N ASP A 232 18.06 -6.71 -5.50
CA ASP A 232 19.31 -7.43 -5.69
C ASP A 232 20.45 -6.40 -5.86
N ALA A 233 21.62 -6.65 -5.27
CA ALA A 233 22.80 -5.79 -5.35
C ALA A 233 23.31 -5.58 -6.80
N ARG A 234 22.72 -6.26 -7.79
CA ARG A 234 23.07 -6.24 -9.21
C ARG A 234 22.20 -5.34 -10.09
N VAL A 235 21.27 -4.57 -9.53
CA VAL A 235 20.52 -3.57 -10.30
C VAL A 235 21.20 -2.21 -10.25
N ASP A 236 21.26 -1.52 -11.39
CA ASP A 236 21.67 -0.12 -11.38
C ASP A 236 20.55 0.78 -10.86
N ARG A 237 20.89 2.04 -10.57
CA ARG A 237 19.95 3.02 -10.00
C ARG A 237 18.70 3.25 -10.86
N VAL A 238 18.81 3.21 -12.20
CA VAL A 238 17.67 3.44 -13.09
C VAL A 238 16.78 2.20 -13.13
N GLU A 239 17.39 1.01 -13.16
CA GLU A 239 16.69 -0.26 -13.06
C GLU A 239 15.94 -0.39 -11.72
N GLU A 240 16.55 0.07 -10.63
CA GLU A 240 15.92 0.16 -9.31
C GLU A 240 14.67 1.04 -9.36
N LEU A 241 14.76 2.27 -9.90
CA LEU A 241 13.61 3.17 -10.04
C LEU A 241 12.48 2.55 -10.88
N VAL A 242 12.82 1.86 -11.97
CA VAL A 242 11.85 1.14 -12.82
C VAL A 242 11.12 0.06 -12.00
N LEU A 243 11.86 -0.76 -11.25
CA LEU A 243 11.26 -1.82 -10.44
C LEU A 243 10.43 -1.25 -9.26
N ILE A 244 10.86 -0.14 -8.63
CA ILE A 244 10.06 0.57 -7.62
C ILE A 244 8.71 0.98 -8.24
N ALA A 245 8.76 1.74 -9.35
CA ALA A 245 7.56 2.27 -9.99
C ALA A 245 6.60 1.14 -10.43
N LEU A 246 7.13 0.06 -11.00
CA LEU A 246 6.34 -1.09 -11.42
C LEU A 246 5.62 -1.77 -10.25
N ARG A 247 6.30 -2.01 -9.12
CA ARG A 247 5.71 -2.70 -7.96
C ARG A 247 4.71 -1.81 -7.20
N GLU A 248 5.01 -0.53 -7.08
CA GLU A 248 4.16 0.41 -6.35
C GLU A 248 2.87 0.72 -7.12
N LEU A 249 2.97 0.92 -8.44
CA LEU A 249 1.85 1.41 -9.25
C LEU A 249 1.21 0.33 -10.12
N GLY A 250 1.92 -0.76 -10.40
CA GLY A 250 1.42 -1.84 -11.24
C GLY A 250 0.23 -2.58 -10.62
N TYR A 251 -0.56 -3.18 -11.49
CA TYR A 251 -1.57 -4.16 -11.10
C TYR A 251 -0.88 -5.34 -10.43
N LEU A 252 -1.34 -5.71 -9.24
CA LEU A 252 -0.80 -6.84 -8.49
C LEU A 252 -1.79 -8.00 -8.51
N ASP A 253 -1.37 -9.12 -9.10
CA ASP A 253 -2.19 -10.34 -9.11
C ASP A 253 -2.13 -11.10 -7.78
N GLU A 254 -2.92 -12.17 -7.65
CA GLU A 254 -2.98 -12.98 -6.43
C GLU A 254 -1.64 -13.64 -6.04
N LYS A 255 -0.69 -13.73 -6.96
CA LYS A 255 0.66 -14.25 -6.73
C LYS A 255 1.66 -13.15 -6.36
N GLY A 256 1.22 -11.89 -6.34
CA GLY A 256 2.08 -10.73 -6.11
C GLY A 256 2.91 -10.32 -7.32
N ARG A 257 2.57 -10.76 -8.53
CA ARG A 257 3.23 -10.26 -9.74
C ARG A 257 2.74 -8.86 -10.03
N ALA A 258 3.65 -7.94 -10.36
CA ALA A 258 3.35 -6.56 -10.67
C ALA A 258 3.36 -6.34 -12.18
N LEU A 259 2.26 -5.81 -12.72
CA LEU A 259 2.08 -5.61 -14.16
C LEU A 259 1.72 -4.17 -14.49
N LEU A 260 2.39 -3.59 -15.49
CA LEU A 260 2.10 -2.24 -15.96
C LEU A 260 2.47 -2.09 -17.45
N PRO A 261 1.72 -1.31 -18.25
CA PRO A 261 2.14 -0.95 -19.60
C PRO A 261 3.48 -0.21 -19.58
N GLN A 262 4.28 -0.40 -20.64
CA GLN A 262 5.61 0.21 -20.72
C GLN A 262 5.55 1.74 -20.68
N GLU A 263 4.61 2.34 -21.38
CA GLU A 263 4.43 3.79 -21.49
C GLU A 263 4.08 4.40 -20.12
N ALA A 264 3.17 3.74 -19.38
CA ALA A 264 2.85 4.11 -18.02
C ALA A 264 4.06 3.94 -17.09
N LEU A 265 4.84 2.86 -17.25
CA LEU A 265 6.03 2.64 -16.43
C LEU A 265 7.09 3.73 -16.63
N VAL A 266 7.39 4.07 -17.90
CA VAL A 266 8.38 5.10 -18.23
C VAL A 266 7.96 6.44 -17.66
N ARG A 267 6.72 6.88 -17.91
CA ARG A 267 6.23 8.18 -17.39
C ARG A 267 6.28 8.24 -15.86
N ASN A 268 5.74 7.23 -15.18
CA ASN A 268 5.71 7.21 -13.72
C ASN A 268 7.12 7.16 -13.10
N THR A 269 8.07 6.51 -13.77
CA THR A 269 9.48 6.49 -13.34
C THR A 269 10.10 7.89 -13.42
N VAL A 270 9.84 8.65 -14.48
CA VAL A 270 10.30 10.04 -14.62
C VAL A 270 9.65 10.96 -13.58
N GLU A 271 8.33 10.86 -13.41
CA GLU A 271 7.55 11.75 -12.53
C GLU A 271 7.96 11.61 -11.06
N ARG A 272 8.25 10.38 -10.61
CA ARG A 272 8.61 10.07 -9.20
C ARG A 272 10.06 10.35 -8.87
N ALA A 273 10.96 10.38 -9.86
CA ALA A 273 12.36 10.70 -9.60
C ALA A 273 12.52 12.18 -9.18
N GLN A 274 13.39 12.42 -8.20
CA GLN A 274 13.69 13.78 -7.75
C GLN A 274 14.16 14.64 -8.93
N PRO A 275 13.79 15.94 -9.01
CA PRO A 275 14.08 16.78 -10.18
C PRO A 275 15.56 16.79 -10.60
N SER A 276 16.49 16.74 -9.65
CA SER A 276 17.94 16.70 -9.88
C SER A 276 18.47 15.33 -10.37
N GLU A 277 17.66 14.28 -10.29
CA GLU A 277 18.06 12.89 -10.52
C GLU A 277 17.19 12.19 -11.57
N ARG A 278 16.31 12.92 -12.25
CA ARG A 278 15.41 12.37 -13.28
C ARG A 278 16.21 11.74 -14.42
N PRO A 279 16.10 10.42 -14.62
CA PRO A 279 16.74 9.79 -15.77
C PRO A 279 16.02 10.19 -17.05
N ALA A 280 16.78 10.42 -18.12
CA ALA A 280 16.21 10.61 -19.45
C ALA A 280 15.44 9.35 -19.88
N GLU A 281 14.32 9.49 -20.58
CA GLU A 281 13.48 8.36 -21.02
C GLU A 281 14.27 7.28 -21.75
N LYS A 282 15.21 7.65 -22.63
CA LYS A 282 16.09 6.71 -23.32
C LYS A 282 16.88 5.80 -22.36
N LYS A 283 17.30 6.31 -21.19
CA LYS A 283 17.98 5.50 -20.16
C LYS A 283 17.02 4.52 -19.50
N ILE A 284 15.76 4.93 -19.31
CA ILE A 284 14.71 4.09 -18.74
C ILE A 284 14.36 2.95 -19.70
N HIS A 285 14.16 3.22 -20.98
CA HIS A 285 13.97 2.18 -22.00
C HIS A 285 15.14 1.20 -22.02
N GLY A 286 16.38 1.69 -22.02
CA GLY A 286 17.56 0.82 -21.95
C GLY A 286 17.63 -0.01 -20.66
N ALA A 287 17.16 0.52 -19.52
CA ALA A 287 17.05 -0.23 -18.27
C ALA A 287 16.00 -1.34 -18.36
N ILE A 288 14.83 -1.06 -18.94
CA ILE A 288 13.78 -2.06 -19.19
C ILE A 288 14.32 -3.19 -20.07
N GLU A 289 15.04 -2.88 -21.16
CA GLU A 289 15.65 -3.88 -22.03
C GLU A 289 16.66 -4.77 -21.30
N ARG A 290 17.50 -4.19 -20.43
CA ARG A 290 18.45 -4.95 -19.59
C ARG A 290 17.75 -5.81 -18.54
N LEU A 291 16.63 -5.37 -18.00
CA LEU A 291 15.82 -6.16 -17.06
C LEU A 291 15.13 -7.32 -17.77
N LEU A 292 14.61 -7.10 -19.00
CA LEU A 292 14.05 -8.14 -19.85
C LEU A 292 15.11 -9.18 -20.27
N SER A 293 16.31 -8.74 -20.66
CA SER A 293 17.39 -9.64 -21.09
C SER A 293 17.87 -10.54 -19.95
N ARG A 294 17.87 -10.03 -18.71
CA ARG A 294 18.16 -10.80 -17.48
C ARG A 294 16.95 -11.57 -16.94
N ARG A 295 15.79 -11.50 -17.61
CA ARG A 295 14.53 -12.16 -17.21
C ARG A 295 14.02 -11.72 -15.82
N LEU A 296 14.41 -10.53 -15.36
CA LEU A 296 13.83 -9.89 -14.19
C LEU A 296 12.47 -9.27 -14.50
N LEU A 297 12.26 -8.94 -15.78
CA LEU A 297 10.95 -8.62 -16.34
C LEU A 297 10.60 -9.63 -17.43
N THR A 298 9.30 -9.82 -17.64
CA THR A 298 8.74 -10.57 -18.76
C THR A 298 7.58 -9.80 -19.40
N TRP A 299 7.20 -10.17 -20.61
CA TRP A 299 5.99 -9.66 -21.25
C TRP A 299 4.78 -10.52 -20.91
N GLU A 300 3.66 -9.86 -20.66
CA GLU A 300 2.35 -10.47 -20.39
C GLU A 300 1.27 -9.73 -21.19
N GLN A 301 0.13 -10.37 -21.41
CA GLN A 301 -0.99 -9.77 -22.14
C GLN A 301 -2.12 -9.39 -21.18
N GLY A 302 -2.37 -8.09 -21.04
CA GLY A 302 -3.52 -7.54 -20.32
C GLY A 302 -4.55 -6.93 -21.25
N SER A 303 -5.55 -6.30 -20.65
CA SER A 303 -6.51 -5.47 -21.35
C SER A 303 -6.88 -4.22 -20.55
N ILE A 304 -7.34 -3.19 -21.25
CA ILE A 304 -7.84 -1.95 -20.67
C ILE A 304 -9.29 -1.76 -21.13
N ASN A 305 -10.16 -1.41 -20.19
CA ASN A 305 -11.55 -1.11 -20.50
C ASN A 305 -11.75 0.36 -20.90
N ARG A 306 -12.98 0.74 -21.30
CA ARG A 306 -13.34 2.13 -21.67
C ARG A 306 -13.14 3.18 -20.55
N ALA A 307 -12.85 2.76 -19.32
CA ALA A 307 -12.56 3.65 -18.19
C ALA A 307 -11.06 3.71 -17.86
N ALA A 308 -10.18 3.31 -18.80
CA ALA A 308 -8.74 3.21 -18.63
C ALA A 308 -8.30 2.29 -17.46
N MET A 309 -9.18 1.40 -16.97
CA MET A 309 -8.85 0.46 -15.90
C MET A 309 -8.09 -0.73 -16.47
N LEU A 310 -6.93 -1.03 -15.90
CA LEU A 310 -6.14 -2.19 -16.25
C LEU A 310 -6.74 -3.48 -15.69
N HIS A 311 -6.83 -4.50 -16.53
CA HIS A 311 -7.18 -5.86 -16.13
C HIS A 311 -6.13 -6.86 -16.61
N TYR A 312 -5.88 -7.84 -15.74
CA TYR A 312 -5.09 -9.02 -16.06
C TYR A 312 -5.74 -10.26 -15.42
N PRO A 313 -5.85 -11.39 -16.14
CA PRO A 313 -5.55 -11.58 -17.57
C PRO A 313 -6.43 -10.71 -18.49
N ALA A 314 -6.04 -10.59 -19.76
CA ALA A 314 -6.82 -9.88 -20.77
C ALA A 314 -8.27 -10.41 -20.86
N ARG A 315 -9.25 -9.50 -20.85
CA ARG A 315 -10.68 -9.81 -20.92
C ARG A 315 -11.21 -9.63 -22.33
N ARG A 316 -12.19 -10.46 -22.68
CA ARG A 316 -12.88 -10.37 -23.98
C ARG A 316 -13.69 -9.07 -24.06
N GLY A 317 -13.57 -8.36 -25.18
CA GLY A 317 -14.27 -7.09 -25.44
C GLY A 317 -13.57 -5.85 -24.87
N GLU A 318 -12.40 -6.02 -24.25
CA GLU A 318 -11.54 -4.92 -23.82
C GLU A 318 -10.33 -4.79 -24.76
N THR A 319 -9.68 -3.62 -24.77
CA THR A 319 -8.54 -3.34 -25.65
C THR A 319 -7.31 -4.08 -25.11
N PRO A 320 -6.69 -5.01 -25.85
CA PRO A 320 -5.51 -5.72 -25.40
C PRO A 320 -4.30 -4.77 -25.31
N VAL A 321 -3.51 -4.89 -24.25
CA VAL A 321 -2.29 -4.10 -24.01
C VAL A 321 -1.13 -5.01 -23.56
N PRO A 322 0.09 -4.85 -24.11
CA PRO A 322 1.27 -5.53 -23.61
C PRO A 322 1.68 -4.96 -22.25
N LEU A 323 1.97 -5.84 -21.29
CA LEU A 323 2.36 -5.46 -19.94
C LEU A 323 3.77 -5.96 -19.64
N LEU A 324 4.58 -5.09 -19.05
CA LEU A 324 5.79 -5.49 -18.36
C LEU A 324 5.40 -6.12 -17.02
N CYS A 325 5.90 -7.32 -16.76
CA CYS A 325 5.59 -8.12 -15.60
C CYS A 325 6.85 -8.35 -14.77
N TYR A 326 6.79 -7.96 -13.50
CA TYR A 326 7.75 -8.36 -12.48
C TYR A 326 7.15 -9.47 -11.63
N ALA A 327 7.89 -10.57 -11.47
CA ALA A 327 7.52 -11.66 -10.59
C ALA A 327 8.53 -11.75 -9.43
N PRO A 328 8.09 -11.68 -8.16
CA PRO A 328 8.99 -11.90 -7.04
C PRO A 328 9.55 -13.33 -7.08
N VAL A 329 10.84 -13.48 -6.78
CA VAL A 329 11.45 -14.81 -6.64
C VAL A 329 10.87 -15.45 -5.37
N LEU A 330 10.14 -16.55 -5.57
CA LEU A 330 9.51 -17.32 -4.51
C LEU A 330 10.04 -18.76 -4.54
N ARG A 331 10.60 -19.21 -3.42
CA ARG A 331 11.00 -20.61 -3.22
C ARG A 331 10.72 -21.06 -1.80
N VAL A 332 10.63 -22.37 -1.59
CA VAL A 332 10.60 -22.94 -0.23
C VAL A 332 11.94 -22.63 0.45
N ALA A 333 11.88 -22.27 1.74
CA ALA A 333 13.07 -22.00 2.53
C ALA A 333 13.79 -23.32 2.85
N GLU A 334 15.10 -23.33 2.59
CA GLU A 334 15.99 -24.43 2.93
C GLU A 334 16.49 -24.28 4.37
N ARG A 335 17.17 -25.31 4.87
CA ARG A 335 17.64 -25.32 6.27
C ARG A 335 18.62 -24.18 6.54
N GLU A 336 19.42 -23.82 5.55
CA GLU A 336 20.39 -22.74 5.56
C GLU A 336 19.69 -21.38 5.72
N ASP A 337 18.61 -21.12 4.99
CA ASP A 337 17.83 -19.88 5.12
C ASP A 337 17.19 -19.73 6.51
N LEU A 338 16.86 -20.87 7.13
CA LEU A 338 16.28 -20.90 8.47
C LEU A 338 17.33 -20.77 9.58
N ARG A 339 18.62 -20.95 9.26
CA ARG A 339 19.74 -20.78 10.20
C ARG A 339 20.17 -19.32 10.31
N ASP A 340 20.09 -18.55 9.23
CA ASP A 340 20.33 -17.10 9.22
C ASP A 340 19.16 -16.30 9.82
N ASP A 341 18.29 -16.97 10.61
CA ASP A 341 17.13 -16.37 11.26
C ASP A 341 17.46 -15.79 12.64
N PRO A 342 17.40 -14.47 12.83
CA PRO A 342 17.61 -13.79 14.10
C PRO A 342 16.40 -13.95 15.05
N SER A 343 15.91 -15.18 15.24
CA SER A 343 15.21 -15.52 16.50
C SER A 343 16.18 -15.49 17.70
N ALA A 344 17.48 -15.34 17.44
CA ALA A 344 18.50 -14.90 18.37
C ALA A 344 18.93 -13.46 18.01
N GLY A 345 18.18 -12.46 18.49
CA GLY A 345 18.53 -11.05 18.40
C GLY A 345 18.51 -10.48 16.99
N TYR A 346 17.73 -9.41 16.78
CA TYR A 346 18.22 -8.39 15.88
C TYR A 346 19.61 -8.00 16.40
N GLY A 347 20.66 -8.45 15.72
CA GLY A 347 21.78 -7.57 15.51
C GLY A 347 21.15 -6.32 14.94
N VAL A 348 21.08 -5.27 15.76
CA VAL A 348 20.94 -3.92 15.26
C VAL A 348 22.07 -3.82 14.26
N SER A 349 21.76 -3.88 12.96
CA SER A 349 22.77 -3.60 11.96
C SER A 349 23.30 -2.24 12.35
N ALA A 350 24.57 -2.15 12.70
CA ALA A 350 25.22 -0.91 13.04
C ALA A 350 24.88 0.10 11.94
N HIS A 351 23.94 1.00 12.24
CA HIS A 351 23.54 1.99 11.27
C HIS A 351 24.65 3.01 11.29
N ARG A 352 25.48 2.98 10.25
CA ARG A 352 26.51 3.97 10.02
C ARG A 352 25.79 5.28 9.70
N VAL A 353 25.59 6.12 10.71
CA VAL A 353 24.91 7.41 10.55
C VAL A 353 25.93 8.36 9.94
N ALA A 354 25.73 8.76 8.69
CA ALA A 354 26.60 9.75 8.05
C ALA A 354 26.69 11.03 8.92
N GLY A 355 27.89 11.60 9.00
CA GLY A 355 28.11 12.80 9.80
C GLY A 355 27.26 13.97 9.27
N HIS A 356 26.53 14.66 10.16
CA HIS A 356 25.58 15.70 9.79
C HIS A 356 25.64 16.91 10.72
N LEU A 357 25.11 18.04 10.22
CA LEU A 357 25.01 19.29 10.98
C LEU A 357 23.71 19.32 11.78
N MET A 358 23.82 19.59 13.07
CA MET A 358 22.69 19.76 13.97
C MET A 358 22.63 21.22 14.44
N ARG A 359 21.48 21.87 14.32
CA ARG A 359 21.29 23.26 14.72
C ARG A 359 21.19 23.37 16.25
N ILE A 360 22.08 24.13 16.89
CA ILE A 360 22.12 24.31 18.35
C ILE A 360 22.03 25.77 18.80
N GLY A 361 22.13 26.73 17.88
CA GLY A 361 22.08 28.16 18.22
C GLY A 361 20.79 28.60 18.93
N HIS A 362 19.67 27.90 18.71
CA HIS A 362 18.41 28.13 19.41
C HIS A 362 18.45 27.76 20.90
N LEU A 363 19.47 27.02 21.33
CA LEU A 363 19.73 26.64 22.72
C LEU A 363 20.74 27.59 23.39
N GLY A 364 21.18 28.66 22.71
CA GLY A 364 22.22 29.58 23.20
C GLY A 364 23.59 28.92 23.34
N LYS A 365 23.82 27.81 22.62
CA LYS A 365 25.07 27.03 22.65
C LYS A 365 25.83 27.17 21.34
N ASP A 366 27.15 27.23 21.45
CA ASP A 366 28.09 27.14 20.32
C ASP A 366 28.69 25.73 20.21
N ALA A 367 29.18 25.39 19.02
CA ALA A 367 29.84 24.11 18.81
C ALA A 367 31.16 24.02 19.59
N SER A 368 31.48 22.82 20.07
CA SER A 368 32.77 22.59 20.71
C SER A 368 33.92 22.67 19.68
N PRO A 369 35.15 23.01 20.13
CA PRO A 369 36.33 22.99 19.26
C PRO A 369 36.56 21.62 18.58
N GLU A 370 36.20 20.54 19.28
CA GLU A 370 36.27 19.16 18.80
C GLU A 370 35.29 18.90 17.65
N ALA A 371 34.04 19.37 17.75
CA ALA A 371 33.05 19.27 16.68
C ALA A 371 33.44 20.10 15.45
N ALA A 372 34.04 21.28 15.65
CA ALA A 372 34.55 22.11 14.56
C ALA A 372 35.77 21.47 13.85
N ALA A 373 36.66 20.83 14.60
CA ALA A 373 37.79 20.07 14.03
C ALA A 373 37.31 18.84 13.27
N ALA A 374 36.32 18.13 13.82
CA ALA A 374 35.68 16.99 13.21
C ALA A 374 35.04 17.31 11.85
N TYR A 375 34.35 18.44 11.76
CA TYR A 375 33.76 18.90 10.51
C TYR A 375 34.83 19.22 9.45
N ARG A 376 35.91 19.90 9.82
CA ARG A 376 37.03 20.21 8.91
C ARG A 376 37.63 18.95 8.29
N GLU A 377 37.89 17.95 9.13
CA GLU A 377 38.50 16.69 8.72
C GLU A 377 37.59 15.89 7.76
N ASP A 378 36.30 15.75 8.10
CA ASP A 378 35.36 14.98 7.29
C ASP A 378 34.99 15.70 5.98
N HIS A 379 34.89 17.04 6.01
CA HIS A 379 34.66 17.84 4.81
C HIS A 379 35.87 17.84 3.86
N ALA A 380 37.10 17.80 4.38
CA ALA A 380 38.32 17.64 3.58
C ALA A 380 38.41 16.24 2.95
N ARG A 381 38.09 15.19 3.72
CA ARG A 381 38.08 13.80 3.24
C ARG A 381 37.02 13.56 2.15
N ALA A 382 35.88 14.22 2.24
CA ALA A 382 34.77 14.07 1.29
C ALA A 382 34.93 14.87 -0.02
N GLY A 383 35.97 15.71 -0.14
CA GLY A 383 36.24 16.49 -1.36
C GLY A 383 35.14 17.49 -1.73
N LEU A 384 34.32 17.93 -0.77
CA LEU A 384 33.20 18.85 -1.00
C LEU A 384 33.71 20.29 -1.19
N ALA A 385 33.17 20.99 -2.18
CA ALA A 385 33.50 22.39 -2.45
C ALA A 385 32.72 23.33 -1.51
N GLY A 386 33.42 24.21 -0.78
CA GLY A 386 32.84 25.19 0.15
C GLY A 386 33.78 25.56 1.29
N PRO A 387 33.41 26.52 2.17
CA PRO A 387 34.21 26.86 3.35
C PRO A 387 34.29 25.67 4.29
N HIS A 388 35.52 25.28 4.67
CA HIS A 388 35.78 24.16 5.58
C HIS A 388 35.42 24.46 7.04
N GLU A 389 34.90 25.65 7.34
CA GLU A 389 34.52 26.06 8.68
C GLU A 389 33.05 25.74 8.97
N LEU A 390 32.78 25.32 10.21
CA LEU A 390 31.45 24.97 10.68
C LEU A 390 30.55 26.23 10.72
N PRO A 391 29.33 26.21 10.14
CA PRO A 391 28.42 27.35 10.20
C PRO A 391 28.04 27.74 11.64
N ARG A 392 27.95 29.05 11.93
CA ARG A 392 27.56 29.55 13.25
C ARG A 392 26.18 29.04 13.67
N GLY A 393 26.05 28.60 14.92
CA GLY A 393 24.81 28.07 15.48
C GLY A 393 24.49 26.61 15.08
N PHE A 394 25.44 25.91 14.45
CA PHE A 394 25.38 24.48 14.20
C PHE A 394 26.50 23.76 14.94
N THR A 395 26.29 22.48 15.27
CA THR A 395 27.33 21.54 15.72
C THR A 395 27.42 20.40 14.72
N TYR A 396 28.56 19.71 14.71
CA TYR A 396 28.78 18.55 13.85
C TYR A 396 28.73 17.27 14.66
N VAL A 397 27.87 16.35 14.22
CA VAL A 397 27.83 15.00 14.75
C VAL A 397 28.63 14.14 13.78
N ARG A 398 29.76 13.60 14.24
CA ARG A 398 30.59 12.68 13.45
C ARG A 398 29.80 11.46 13.05
N GLU A 399 30.25 10.87 11.96
CA GLU A 399 29.80 9.54 11.58
C GLU A 399 29.99 8.58 12.75
N HIS A 400 28.91 7.93 13.16
CA HIS A 400 28.94 6.97 14.26
C HIS A 400 27.94 5.85 13.99
N GLU A 401 28.23 4.69 14.54
CA GLU A 401 27.35 3.54 14.49
C GLU A 401 26.34 3.63 15.63
N ARG A 402 25.05 3.52 15.29
CA ARG A 402 23.97 3.54 16.28
C ARG A 402 23.33 2.15 16.35
N GLY A 403 23.36 1.56 17.55
CA GLY A 403 22.86 0.21 17.81
C GLY A 403 23.88 -0.65 18.56
N MET A 404 23.59 -0.99 19.81
CA MET A 404 24.27 -2.04 20.57
C MET A 404 23.22 -3.00 21.11
#